data_AF-A0A849GBM6-F1
#
_entry.id   AF-A0A849GBM6-F1
#
_cell.length_a   1.000
_cell.length_b   1.000
_cell.length_c   1.000
_cell.angle_alpha   90.00
_cell.angle_beta   90.00
_cell.angle_gamma   90.00
#
_symmetry.space_group_name_H-M   'P 1'
#
loop_
_entity.id
_entity.type
_entity.pdbx_description
1 polymer ?
#
loop_
_entity_poly.entity_id
_entity_poly.type
_entity_poly.pdbx_seq_one_letter_code
_entity_poly.pdbx_strand_id
1 'polypeptide(L)'
;VHFVSGGKLAGLLRTARSAVTVNSTAAEQVLWRGLPLKAFGEAIYKRPEFVSDQLVQAFFQAPRTPDRDAYLTYRAFLLATSQIPGGYYAFRSRRKLLRQLPDLMLAELSQTERLIRGEMTGAAATQHLRAVS
;
A
#
# COMPACT_ATOMS: atom_id res chain seq x y z
N VAL A 1 25.75 10.41 6.92
CA VAL A 1 24.67 10.19 5.93
C VAL A 1 25.25 9.40 4.78
N HIS A 2 24.62 8.31 4.36
CA HIS A 2 25.05 7.52 3.20
C HIS A 2 24.04 7.72 2.07
N PHE A 3 24.53 8.13 0.90
CA PHE A 3 23.69 8.23 -0.30
C PHE A 3 23.81 6.94 -1.10
N VAL A 4 22.67 6.42 -1.56
CA VAL A 4 22.60 5.20 -2.34
C VAL A 4 21.99 5.54 -3.70
N SER A 5 22.74 5.34 -4.78
CA SER A 5 22.30 5.67 -6.15
C SER A 5 21.31 4.67 -6.74
N GLY A 6 21.12 3.50 -6.11
CA GLY A 6 20.15 2.49 -6.53
C GLY A 6 20.35 1.14 -5.85
N GLY A 7 19.62 0.13 -6.33
CA GLY A 7 19.70 -1.24 -5.81
C GLY A 7 18.40 -1.71 -5.17
N LYS A 8 18.42 -2.93 -4.64
CA LYS A 8 17.23 -3.57 -4.08
C LYS A 8 16.90 -2.97 -2.71
N LEU A 9 15.84 -2.16 -2.66
CA LEU A 9 15.31 -1.58 -1.43
C LEU A 9 15.11 -2.61 -0.30
N ALA A 10 14.68 -3.82 -0.66
CA ALA A 10 14.50 -4.92 0.30
C ALA A 10 15.75 -5.20 1.16
N GLY A 11 16.96 -5.07 0.59
CA GLY A 11 18.21 -5.27 1.32
C GLY A 11 18.46 -4.16 2.34
N LEU A 12 18.17 -2.91 1.97
CA LEU A 12 18.27 -1.75 2.87
C LEU A 12 17.26 -1.82 4.01
N LEU A 13 16.02 -2.20 3.70
CA LEU A 13 14.95 -2.29 4.69
C LEU A 13 15.15 -3.42 5.71
N ARG A 14 15.92 -4.46 5.38
CA ARG A 14 16.19 -5.58 6.30
C ARG A 14 16.87 -5.14 7.60
N THR A 15 17.69 -4.09 7.55
CA THR A 15 18.43 -3.57 8.70
C THR A 15 17.91 -2.20 9.16
N ALA A 16 16.86 -1.69 8.53
CA ALA A 16 16.28 -0.39 8.89
C ALA A 16 15.47 -0.51 10.18
N ARG A 17 15.56 0.51 11.04
CA ARG A 17 14.73 0.61 12.26
C ARG A 17 13.43 1.39 12.04
N SER A 18 13.43 2.30 11.07
CA SER A 18 12.30 3.12 10.67
C SER A 18 12.57 3.70 9.27
N ALA A 19 11.54 4.22 8.62
CA ALA A 19 11.65 4.89 7.34
C ALA A 19 10.93 6.24 7.32
N VAL A 20 11.46 7.14 6.51
CA VAL A 20 10.86 8.45 6.21
C VAL A 20 10.66 8.57 4.71
N THR A 21 9.52 9.09 4.29
CA THR A 21 9.24 9.34 2.88
C THR A 21 8.42 10.61 2.68
N VAL A 22 8.40 11.14 1.46
CA VAL A 22 7.40 12.14 1.07
C VAL A 22 6.09 11.40 0.78
N ASN A 23 6.03 10.68 -0.35
CA ASN A 23 4.85 9.97 -0.83
C ASN A 23 5.22 8.76 -1.70
N SER A 24 6.43 8.20 -1.53
CA SER A 24 6.88 7.07 -2.34
C SER A 24 6.07 5.81 -2.05
N THR A 25 5.78 5.01 -3.07
CA THR A 25 5.21 3.66 -2.93
C THR A 25 6.17 2.68 -2.26
N ALA A 26 7.45 3.05 -2.08
CA ALA A 26 8.40 2.35 -1.23
C ALA A 26 7.89 2.14 0.20
N ALA A 27 7.01 3.03 0.70
CA ALA A 27 6.32 2.89 1.98
C ALA A 27 5.57 1.55 2.12
N GLU A 28 4.99 1.02 1.05
CA GLU A 28 4.30 -0.28 1.10
C GLU A 28 5.27 -1.41 1.47
N GLN A 29 6.52 -1.34 1.03
CA GLN A 29 7.55 -2.30 1.45
C GLN A 29 7.97 -2.14 2.91
N VAL A 30 7.88 -0.91 3.45
CA VAL A 30 8.15 -0.60 4.87
C VAL A 30 7.02 -1.17 5.73
N LEU A 31 5.77 -0.85 5.40
CA LEU A 31 4.58 -1.29 6.12
C LEU A 31 4.39 -2.80 6.08
N TRP A 32 4.66 -3.45 4.95
CA TRP A 32 4.67 -4.92 4.84
C TRP A 32 5.64 -5.60 5.81
N ARG A 33 6.73 -4.91 6.18
CA ARG A 33 7.71 -5.39 7.17
C ARG A 33 7.36 -5.00 8.61
N GLY A 34 6.26 -4.27 8.83
CA GLY A 34 5.89 -3.74 10.14
C GLY A 34 6.84 -2.65 10.65
N LEU A 35 7.62 -2.03 9.76
CA LEU A 35 8.57 -1.00 10.16
C LEU A 35 7.84 0.33 10.41
N PRO A 36 8.21 1.09 11.45
CA PRO A 36 7.73 2.45 11.65
C PRO A 36 7.97 3.34 10.43
N LEU A 37 6.94 4.09 10.05
CA LEU A 37 6.94 4.95 8.88
C LEU A 37 6.50 6.37 9.26
N LYS A 38 7.25 7.37 8.77
CA LYS A 38 6.79 8.77 8.75
C LYS A 38 6.69 9.25 7.30
N ALA A 39 5.52 9.77 6.93
CA ALA A 39 5.27 10.34 5.61
C ALA A 39 5.01 11.86 5.73
N PHE A 40 5.64 12.65 4.86
CA PHE A 40 5.49 14.10 4.83
C PHE A 40 4.53 14.61 3.76
N GLY A 41 4.38 13.88 2.65
CA GLY A 41 3.44 14.20 1.58
C GLY A 41 2.08 13.55 1.78
N GLU A 42 1.19 13.72 0.82
CA GLU A 42 -0.08 13.00 0.72
C GLU A 42 0.12 11.67 -0.01
N ALA A 43 -0.47 10.61 0.53
CA ALA A 43 -0.41 9.27 -0.03
C ALA A 43 -1.61 8.44 0.43
N ILE A 44 -2.05 7.49 -0.40
CA ILE A 44 -3.21 6.63 -0.10
C ILE A 44 -3.05 5.80 1.18
N TYR A 45 -1.81 5.47 1.56
CA TYR A 45 -1.47 4.74 2.79
C TYR A 45 -1.34 5.65 4.03
N LYS A 46 -1.46 6.97 3.88
CA LYS A 46 -1.31 7.93 4.98
C LYS A 46 -2.54 7.89 5.88
N ARG A 47 -2.58 6.86 6.70
CA ARG A 47 -3.61 6.58 7.70
C ARG A 47 -2.96 6.57 9.08
N PRO A 48 -3.64 7.06 10.13
CA PRO A 48 -3.08 7.14 11.48
C PRO A 48 -2.66 5.78 12.05
N GLU A 49 -3.26 4.69 11.55
CA GLU A 49 -2.92 3.32 11.90
C GLU A 49 -1.52 2.92 11.40
N PHE A 50 -1.02 3.52 10.30
CA PHE A 50 0.22 3.06 9.63
C PHE A 50 1.35 4.10 9.65
N VAL A 51 1.00 5.38 9.67
CA VAL A 51 1.97 6.48 9.55
C VAL A 51 2.03 7.26 10.86
N SER A 52 3.24 7.42 11.37
CA SER A 52 3.50 8.16 12.60
C SER A 52 3.24 9.67 12.44
N ASP A 53 2.38 10.18 13.32
CA ASP A 53 2.15 11.62 13.52
C ASP A 53 3.25 12.31 14.35
N GLN A 54 4.20 11.54 14.93
CA GLN A 54 5.24 12.07 15.82
C GLN A 54 6.04 13.17 15.13
N LEU A 55 6.45 14.20 15.88
CA LEU A 55 7.47 15.13 15.41
C LEU A 55 8.71 14.34 14.97
N VAL A 56 9.38 14.78 13.90
CA VAL A 56 10.47 14.02 13.25
C VAL A 56 11.59 13.64 14.23
N GLN A 57 11.91 14.51 15.18
CA GLN A 57 12.90 14.23 16.22
C GLN A 57 12.43 13.10 17.15
N ALA A 58 11.19 13.16 17.64
CA ALA A 58 10.61 12.11 18.49
C ALA A 58 10.49 10.77 17.73
N PHE A 59 10.15 10.82 16.45
CA PHE A 59 10.10 9.64 15.58
C PHE A 59 11.46 8.94 15.48
N PHE A 60 12.56 9.69 15.33
CA PHE A 60 13.89 9.07 15.27
C PHE A 60 14.36 8.52 16.62
N GLN A 61 13.92 9.11 17.73
CA GLN A 61 14.28 8.65 19.07
C GLN A 61 13.53 7.40 19.49
N ALA A 62 12.21 7.38 19.31
CA ALA A 62 11.35 6.29 19.75
C ALA A 62 10.19 6.12 18.74
N PRO A 63 10.45 5.49 17.57
CA PRO A 63 9.44 5.35 16.54
C PRO A 63 8.34 4.37 16.98
N ARG A 64 7.07 4.77 16.83
CA ARG A 64 5.93 3.86 17.06
C ARG A 64 5.70 2.94 15.87
N THR A 65 5.44 1.67 16.15
CA THR A 65 5.15 0.65 15.13
C THR A 65 3.76 0.86 14.53
N PRO A 66 3.58 0.56 13.23
CA PRO A 66 2.25 0.58 12.61
C PRO A 66 1.37 -0.55 13.13
N ASP A 67 0.05 -0.37 13.04
CA ASP A 67 -0.91 -1.45 13.19
C ASP A 67 -0.82 -2.39 11.98
N ARG A 68 -0.31 -3.60 12.23
CA ARG A 68 -0.08 -4.60 11.19
C ARG A 68 -1.39 -5.17 10.62
N ASP A 69 -2.41 -5.35 11.45
CA ASP A 69 -3.64 -6.01 11.04
C ASP A 69 -4.52 -5.07 10.22
N ALA A 70 -4.57 -3.80 10.61
CA ALA A 70 -5.18 -2.76 9.79
C ALA A 70 -4.42 -2.61 8.45
N TYR A 71 -3.08 -2.74 8.43
CA TYR A 71 -2.31 -2.67 7.18
C TYR A 71 -2.62 -3.86 6.25
N LEU A 72 -2.71 -5.07 6.80
CA LEU A 72 -3.07 -6.27 6.03
C LEU A 72 -4.49 -6.14 5.45
N THR A 73 -5.42 -5.57 6.21
CA THR A 73 -6.78 -5.27 5.75
C THR A 73 -6.76 -4.26 4.59
N TYR A 74 -6.01 -3.16 4.73
CA TYR A 74 -5.84 -2.15 3.69
C TYR A 74 -5.23 -2.73 2.42
N ARG A 75 -4.18 -3.54 2.55
CA ARG A 75 -3.57 -4.22 1.42
C ARG A 75 -4.54 -5.18 0.74
N ALA A 76 -5.34 -5.93 1.49
CA ALA A 76 -6.36 -6.81 0.95
C ALA A 76 -7.43 -6.02 0.17
N PHE A 77 -7.90 -4.89 0.71
CA PHE A 77 -8.79 -3.97 0.01
C PHE A 77 -8.20 -3.52 -1.32
N LEU A 78 -6.98 -2.99 -1.33
CA LEU A 78 -6.33 -2.54 -2.57
C LEU A 78 -6.21 -3.66 -3.62
N LEU A 79 -5.86 -4.87 -3.17
CA LEU A 79 -5.74 -6.02 -4.05
C LEU A 79 -7.08 -6.47 -4.64
N ALA A 80 -8.17 -6.27 -3.90
CA ALA A 80 -9.51 -6.64 -4.35
C ALA A 80 -10.15 -5.59 -5.28
N THR A 81 -9.75 -4.31 -5.17
CA THR A 81 -10.50 -3.22 -5.80
C THR A 81 -9.71 -2.41 -6.84
N SER A 82 -8.39 -2.33 -6.72
CA SER A 82 -7.60 -1.35 -7.48
C SER A 82 -6.37 -1.97 -8.15
N GLN A 83 -5.99 -3.19 -7.80
CA GLN A 83 -4.82 -3.87 -8.37
C GLN A 83 -5.25 -4.98 -9.32
N ILE A 84 -4.76 -4.91 -10.56
CA ILE A 84 -5.03 -5.92 -11.58
C ILE A 84 -3.78 -6.79 -11.76
N PRO A 85 -3.86 -8.12 -11.61
CA PRO A 85 -2.71 -9.01 -11.77
C PRO A 85 -2.10 -8.91 -13.17
N GLY A 86 -0.86 -8.41 -13.27
CA GLY A 86 -0.21 -8.20 -14.55
C GLY A 86 1.08 -7.40 -14.43
N GLY A 87 1.54 -6.81 -15.53
CA GLY A 87 2.72 -5.97 -15.51
C GLY A 87 3.05 -5.41 -16.88
N TYR A 88 3.70 -4.25 -16.88
CA TYR A 88 3.98 -3.48 -18.09
C TYR A 88 5.16 -4.03 -18.90
N TYR A 89 6.22 -4.50 -18.25
CA TYR A 89 7.51 -4.77 -18.93
C TYR A 89 7.62 -6.16 -19.58
N ALA A 90 7.06 -7.21 -18.97
CA ALA A 90 7.20 -8.58 -19.48
C ALA A 90 6.01 -8.98 -20.35
N PHE A 91 6.27 -9.64 -21.48
CA PHE A 91 5.24 -10.11 -22.40
C PHE A 91 4.17 -10.97 -21.71
N ARG A 92 4.59 -11.95 -20.88
CA ARG A 92 3.67 -12.82 -20.14
C ARG A 92 2.76 -12.02 -19.20
N SER A 93 3.30 -11.01 -18.54
CA SER A 93 2.56 -10.15 -17.60
C SER A 93 1.59 -9.21 -18.32
N ARG A 94 2.01 -8.61 -19.44
CA ARG A 94 1.12 -7.81 -20.30
C ARG A 94 -0.04 -8.65 -20.84
N ARG A 95 0.26 -9.85 -21.36
CA ARG A 95 -0.76 -10.77 -21.88
C ARG A 95 -1.76 -11.22 -20.83
N LYS A 96 -1.37 -11.29 -19.55
CA LYS A 96 -2.30 -11.56 -18.45
C LYS A 96 -3.21 -10.36 -18.20
N LEU A 97 -2.62 -9.17 -18.09
CA LEU A 97 -3.35 -7.91 -17.86
C LEU A 97 -4.39 -7.63 -18.96
N LEU A 98 -3.99 -7.74 -20.23
CA LEU A 98 -4.82 -7.39 -21.38
C LEU A 98 -6.06 -8.29 -21.56
N ARG A 99 -6.14 -9.43 -20.89
CA ARG A 99 -7.34 -10.29 -20.91
C ARG A 99 -8.48 -9.78 -20.04
N GLN A 100 -8.19 -8.93 -19.06
CA GLN A 100 -9.15 -8.46 -18.07
C GLN A 100 -9.34 -6.94 -18.15
N LEU A 101 -8.30 -6.21 -18.55
CA LEU A 101 -8.30 -4.77 -18.54
C LEU A 101 -9.40 -4.13 -19.41
N PRO A 102 -9.69 -4.58 -20.66
CA PRO A 102 -10.77 -3.99 -21.45
C PRO A 102 -12.14 -4.08 -20.76
N ASP A 103 -12.48 -5.24 -20.23
CA ASP A 103 -13.74 -5.45 -19.51
C ASP A 103 -13.84 -4.56 -18.27
N LEU A 104 -12.73 -4.39 -17.54
CA LEU A 104 -12.68 -3.50 -16.38
C LEU A 104 -12.78 -2.01 -16.76
N MET A 105 -12.22 -1.61 -17.91
CA MET A 105 -12.30 -0.23 -18.40
C MET A 105 -13.69 0.12 -18.94
N LEU A 106 -14.43 -0.87 -19.43
CA LEU A 106 -15.77 -0.71 -20.00
C LEU A 106 -16.90 -1.00 -18.99
N ALA A 107 -16.56 -1.46 -17.78
CA ALA A 107 -17.54 -1.76 -16.76
C ALA A 107 -18.26 -0.49 -16.27
N GLU A 108 -19.57 -0.59 -16.06
CA GLU A 108 -20.39 0.52 -15.54
C GLU A 108 -20.00 0.92 -14.10
N LEU A 109 -19.53 -0.06 -13.32
CA LEU A 109 -19.09 0.13 -11.94
C LEU A 109 -17.65 -0.33 -11.77
N SER A 110 -16.85 0.48 -11.10
CA SER A 110 -15.51 0.08 -10.64
C SER A 110 -15.60 -1.06 -9.63
N GLN A 111 -14.50 -1.81 -9.48
CA GLN A 111 -14.44 -2.87 -8.47
C GLN A 111 -14.62 -2.34 -7.03
N THR A 112 -14.18 -1.10 -6.77
CA THR A 112 -14.43 -0.41 -5.50
C THR A 112 -15.91 -0.20 -5.25
N GLU A 113 -16.64 0.33 -6.24
CA GLU A 113 -18.09 0.56 -6.11
C GLU A 113 -18.86 -0.74 -5.93
N ARG A 114 -18.50 -1.79 -6.70
CA ARG A 114 -19.10 -3.12 -6.57
C ARG A 114 -18.84 -3.73 -5.18
N LEU A 115 -17.64 -3.53 -4.63
CA LEU A 115 -17.33 -3.98 -3.27
C LEU A 115 -18.18 -3.22 -2.23
N ILE A 116 -18.28 -1.90 -2.34
CA ILE A 116 -19.08 -1.06 -1.43
C ILE A 116 -20.57 -1.47 -1.49
N ARG A 117 -21.07 -1.84 -2.67
CA ARG A 117 -22.44 -2.33 -2.87
C ARG A 117 -22.66 -3.79 -2.41
N GLY A 118 -21.60 -4.49 -1.97
CA GLY A 118 -21.68 -5.90 -1.57
C GLY A 118 -21.80 -6.88 -2.74
N GLU A 119 -21.55 -6.43 -3.98
CA GLU A 119 -21.68 -7.21 -5.22
C GLU A 119 -20.40 -8.02 -5.56
N MET A 120 -19.43 -8.02 -4.65
CA MET A 120 -18.17 -8.77 -4.75
C MET A 120 -18.14 -9.86 -3.67
N THR A 121 -18.29 -11.13 -4.05
CA THR A 121 -18.14 -12.27 -3.15
C THR A 121 -16.75 -12.91 -3.31
N GLY A 122 -15.80 -12.49 -2.46
CA GLY A 122 -14.48 -13.11 -2.37
C GLY A 122 -13.45 -12.28 -1.59
N ALA A 123 -12.93 -12.85 -0.50
CA ALA A 123 -11.76 -12.43 0.32
C ALA A 123 -11.73 -11.02 0.94
N ALA A 124 -12.63 -10.11 0.59
CA ALA A 124 -12.62 -8.71 1.07
C ALA A 124 -13.71 -8.37 2.11
N ALA A 125 -14.46 -9.35 2.61
CA ALA A 125 -15.71 -9.14 3.37
C ALA A 125 -15.55 -8.78 4.86
N THR A 126 -14.33 -8.61 5.38
CA THR A 126 -14.12 -8.10 6.74
C THR A 126 -13.18 -6.90 6.67
N GLN A 127 -13.76 -5.71 6.48
CA GLN A 127 -13.01 -4.46 6.41
C GLN A 127 -13.22 -3.64 7.69
N HIS A 128 -12.22 -3.68 8.57
CA HIS A 128 -12.05 -2.77 9.71
C HIS A 128 -11.40 -1.44 9.29
N LEU A 129 -11.77 -0.89 8.13
CA LEU A 129 -11.26 0.41 7.70
C LEU A 129 -12.40 1.42 7.71
N ARG A 130 -12.20 2.51 8.46
CA ARG A 130 -13.14 3.64 8.45
C ARG A 130 -13.01 4.38 7.11
N ALA A 131 -14.14 4.63 6.47
CA ALA A 131 -14.19 5.54 5.33
C ALA A 131 -13.72 6.94 5.80
N VAL A 132 -12.87 7.57 5.01
CA VAL A 132 -12.49 8.96 5.24
C VAL A 132 -13.46 9.83 4.47
N SER A 133 -14.23 10.64 5.21
CA SER A 133 -15.13 11.69 4.70
C SER A 133 -14.34 12.88 4.18
#